data_AF-A0A6P6EKG8-F1
#
_entry.id   AF-A0A6P6EKG8-F1
#
_cell.length_a   1.000
_cell.length_b   1.000
_cell.length_c   1.000
_cell.angle_alpha   90.00
_cell.angle_beta   90.00
_cell.angle_gamma   90.00
#
_symmetry.space_group_name_H-M   'P 1'
#
loop_
_entity.id
_entity.type
_entity.pdbx_description
1 polymer ?
#
loop_
_entity_poly.entity_id
_entity_poly.type
_entity_poly.pdbx_seq_one_letter_code
_entity_poly.pdbx_strand_id
1 'polypeptide(L)'
;MEENRARCQVVIGVLSVAGVVGLVICYAVFFTRTQPEMDMAELQLNLTGPRQEPRLRWQAGPSLGRSFLHGPALVDGQLRVLRDGIYRLHIQVTLARCSPTQDVRDHSATLTVGICSASNSITLLRRDFGQDCTVDLQRLTQLASGDILCSNLTLQAQPSPNDYETFFGIQQVRS
;
A
#
# COMPACT_ATOMS: atom_id res chain seq x y z
N MET A 1 19.45 -33.96 0.91
CA MET A 1 19.55 -32.50 1.14
C MET A 1 20.99 -32.18 1.53
N GLU A 2 21.97 -32.56 0.70
CA GLU A 2 23.41 -32.39 0.99
C GLU A 2 24.25 -32.18 -0.29
N GLU A 3 23.63 -32.23 -1.47
CA GLU A 3 24.33 -32.20 -2.76
C GLU A 3 24.36 -30.81 -3.42
N ASN A 4 23.74 -29.80 -2.81
CA ASN A 4 23.81 -28.40 -3.27
C ASN A 4 24.75 -27.54 -2.42
N ARG A 5 25.42 -28.13 -1.40
CA ARG A 5 26.31 -27.42 -0.47
C ARG A 5 27.75 -27.29 -0.97
N ALA A 6 28.16 -28.07 -1.99
CA ALA A 6 29.57 -28.24 -2.36
C ALA A 6 29.99 -27.64 -3.71
N ARG A 7 29.13 -26.88 -4.41
CA ARG A 7 29.48 -26.31 -5.74
C ARG A 7 29.88 -24.84 -5.76
N CYS A 8 30.03 -24.21 -4.59
CA CYS A 8 30.57 -22.86 -4.48
C CYS A 8 31.81 -22.84 -3.56
N GLN A 9 32.71 -23.81 -3.74
CA GLN A 9 33.98 -23.86 -2.98
C GLN A 9 35.21 -24.16 -3.85
N VAL A 10 35.14 -23.88 -5.15
CA VAL A 10 36.32 -23.89 -6.01
C VAL A 10 36.30 -22.61 -6.84
N VAL A 11 37.00 -21.58 -6.35
CA VAL A 11 38.11 -20.88 -7.01
C VAL A 11 38.55 -19.79 -6.02
N ILE A 12 39.41 -20.16 -5.06
CA ILE A 12 40.25 -19.20 -4.36
C ILE A 12 41.62 -19.29 -5.06
N GLY A 13 41.95 -18.28 -5.86
CA GLY A 13 43.27 -18.19 -6.49
C GLY A 13 43.31 -17.27 -7.71
N VAL A 14 43.99 -16.13 -7.54
CA VAL A 14 44.39 -15.12 -8.54
C VAL A 14 43.34 -14.03 -8.85
N LEU A 15 43.69 -12.79 -8.50
CA LEU A 15 43.04 -11.52 -8.87
C LEU A 15 43.09 -11.32 -10.40
N SER A 16 42.33 -12.12 -11.14
CA SER A 16 42.03 -11.89 -12.55
C SER A 16 40.69 -11.15 -12.66
N VAL A 17 40.54 -10.32 -13.69
CA VAL A 17 39.29 -9.59 -13.99
C VAL A 17 38.09 -10.55 -14.02
N ALA A 18 38.29 -11.80 -14.47
CA ALA A 18 37.27 -12.85 -14.48
C ALA A 18 36.81 -13.28 -13.07
N GLY A 19 37.71 -13.33 -12.09
CA GLY A 19 37.37 -13.64 -10.70
C GLY A 19 36.56 -12.53 -10.02
N VAL A 20 36.89 -11.26 -10.31
CA VAL A 20 36.12 -10.10 -9.84
C VAL A 20 34.74 -10.07 -10.50
N VAL A 21 34.65 -10.31 -11.81
CA VAL A 21 33.38 -10.40 -12.55
C VAL A 21 32.52 -11.55 -12.01
N GLY A 22 33.10 -12.72 -11.77
CA GLY A 22 32.40 -13.85 -11.16
C GLY A 22 31.86 -13.54 -9.76
N LEU A 23 32.64 -12.85 -8.93
CA LEU A 23 32.23 -12.43 -7.60
C LEU A 23 31.13 -11.35 -7.63
N VAL A 24 31.22 -10.39 -8.56
CA VAL A 24 30.18 -9.36 -8.78
C VAL A 24 28.88 -9.98 -9.29
N ILE A 25 28.94 -10.91 -10.24
CA ILE A 25 27.77 -11.63 -10.75
C ILE A 25 27.15 -12.48 -9.64
N CYS A 26 27.97 -13.20 -8.87
CA CYS A 26 27.48 -14.02 -7.76
C CYS A 26 26.82 -13.13 -6.70
N TYR A 27 27.45 -12.02 -6.33
CA TYR A 27 26.87 -11.05 -5.41
C TYR A 27 25.56 -10.47 -5.95
N ALA A 28 25.49 -10.07 -7.23
CA ALA A 28 24.28 -9.55 -7.84
C ALA A 28 23.14 -10.58 -7.88
N VAL A 29 23.45 -11.85 -8.21
CA VAL A 29 22.46 -12.95 -8.24
C VAL A 29 22.00 -13.31 -6.82
N PHE A 30 22.89 -13.31 -5.83
CA PHE A 30 22.50 -13.53 -4.44
C PHE A 30 21.66 -12.37 -3.90
N PHE A 31 22.10 -11.13 -4.09
CA PHE A 31 21.42 -9.93 -3.57
C PHE A 31 20.02 -9.75 -4.17
N THR A 32 19.84 -10.08 -5.46
CA THR A 32 18.52 -10.08 -6.12
C THR A 32 17.61 -11.22 -5.66
N ARG A 33 18.17 -12.33 -5.14
CA ARG A 33 17.40 -13.51 -4.75
C ARG A 33 17.09 -13.58 -3.25
N THR A 34 17.72 -12.74 -2.42
CA THR A 34 17.58 -12.75 -0.96
C THR A 34 16.96 -11.49 -0.36
N GLN A 35 16.46 -10.54 -1.16
CA GLN A 35 15.54 -9.58 -0.56
C GLN A 35 14.25 -10.35 -0.24
N PRO A 36 13.87 -10.48 1.04
CA PRO A 36 12.54 -10.99 1.35
C PRO A 36 11.56 -10.07 0.63
N GLU A 37 10.74 -10.65 -0.24
CA GLU A 37 9.69 -9.90 -0.94
C GLU A 37 8.75 -9.37 0.14
N MET A 38 8.97 -8.13 0.58
CA MET A 38 8.12 -7.48 1.57
C MET A 38 6.86 -7.02 0.85
N ASP A 39 5.69 -7.37 1.40
CA ASP A 39 4.44 -6.87 0.85
C ASP A 39 4.43 -5.35 0.89
N MET A 40 4.20 -4.72 -0.26
CA MET A 40 4.08 -3.27 -0.36
C MET A 40 3.08 -2.88 -1.45
N ALA A 41 2.30 -1.85 -1.19
CA ALA A 41 1.35 -1.31 -2.14
C ALA A 41 1.23 0.19 -1.98
N GLU A 42 1.15 0.90 -3.10
CA GLU A 42 0.77 2.31 -3.17
C GLU A 42 -0.35 2.42 -4.20
N LEU A 43 -1.51 2.89 -3.77
CA LEU A 43 -2.73 2.88 -4.57
C LEU A 43 -3.22 4.30 -4.83
N GLN A 44 -3.78 4.49 -6.03
CA GLN A 44 -4.43 5.72 -6.42
C GLN A 44 -5.94 5.56 -6.40
N LEU A 45 -6.64 6.65 -6.15
CA LEU A 45 -8.09 6.66 -6.15
C LEU A 45 -8.63 6.36 -7.55
N ASN A 46 -9.55 5.41 -7.63
CA ASN A 46 -10.30 5.13 -8.86
C ASN A 46 -11.64 5.88 -8.82
N LEU A 47 -11.74 6.94 -9.63
CA LEU A 47 -12.96 7.73 -9.78
C LEU A 47 -13.66 7.37 -11.09
N THR A 48 -14.69 6.53 -11.01
CA THR A 48 -15.53 6.14 -12.17
C THR A 48 -16.81 6.97 -12.32
N GLY A 49 -16.79 8.23 -11.86
CA GLY A 49 -17.92 9.16 -11.95
C GLY A 49 -18.46 9.61 -10.60
N PRO A 50 -19.72 10.10 -10.52
CA PRO A 50 -20.32 10.56 -9.27
C PRO A 50 -20.36 9.45 -8.22
N ARG A 51 -19.91 9.74 -7.00
CA ARG A 51 -19.82 8.73 -5.95
C ARG A 51 -21.21 8.36 -5.41
N GLN A 52 -21.52 7.07 -5.43
CA GLN A 52 -22.80 6.52 -4.93
C GLN A 52 -22.64 5.77 -3.59
N GLU A 53 -21.41 5.36 -3.27
CA GLU A 53 -21.08 4.61 -2.06
C GLU A 53 -20.07 5.38 -1.21
N PRO A 54 -20.10 5.26 0.12
CA PRO A 54 -19.07 5.86 0.97
C PRO A 54 -17.69 5.21 0.76
N ARG A 55 -17.66 3.97 0.25
CA ARG A 55 -16.45 3.18 0.03
C ARG A 55 -15.62 3.74 -1.12
N LEU A 56 -14.36 4.04 -0.83
CA LEU A 56 -13.40 4.46 -1.84
C LEU A 56 -12.89 3.22 -2.59
N ARG A 57 -12.82 3.34 -3.91
CA ARG A 57 -12.29 2.31 -4.80
C ARG A 57 -10.88 2.71 -5.20
N TRP A 58 -9.96 1.78 -5.12
CA TRP A 58 -8.55 2.00 -5.40
C TRP A 58 -8.11 1.23 -6.64
N GLN A 59 -7.06 1.71 -7.27
CA GLN A 59 -6.41 1.08 -8.40
C GLN A 59 -4.90 1.22 -8.28
N ALA A 60 -4.18 0.32 -8.92
CA ALA A 60 -2.74 0.39 -9.04
C ALA A 60 -2.29 -0.15 -10.40
N GLY A 61 -1.19 0.40 -10.89
CA GLY A 61 -0.58 -0.05 -12.12
C GLY A 61 0.54 0.87 -12.57
N PRO A 62 1.48 0.37 -13.38
CA PRO A 62 2.64 1.14 -13.81
C PRO A 62 2.30 2.39 -14.65
N SER A 63 1.10 2.43 -15.24
CA SER A 63 0.60 3.60 -15.98
C SER A 63 -0.04 4.67 -15.09
N LEU A 64 -0.19 4.41 -13.79
CA LEU A 64 -0.90 5.24 -12.82
C LEU A 64 0.12 5.86 -11.86
N GLY A 65 0.94 6.75 -12.39
CA GLY A 65 1.92 7.54 -11.64
C GLY A 65 2.83 6.71 -10.73
N ARG A 66 2.76 6.97 -9.43
CA ARG A 66 3.57 6.29 -8.40
C ARG A 66 2.89 5.06 -7.78
N SER A 67 1.78 4.59 -8.36
CA SER A 67 1.08 3.42 -7.83
C SER A 67 1.78 2.12 -8.20
N PHE A 68 1.72 1.14 -7.30
CA PHE A 68 2.27 -0.19 -7.51
C PHE A 68 1.65 -1.20 -6.54
N LEU A 69 1.79 -2.48 -6.86
CA LEU A 69 1.39 -3.62 -6.04
C LEU A 69 2.49 -4.67 -6.06
N HIS A 70 3.04 -4.99 -4.89
CA HIS A 70 4.05 -6.01 -4.70
C HIS A 70 3.63 -6.92 -3.55
N GLY A 71 2.99 -8.05 -3.87
CA GLY A 71 2.52 -9.03 -2.90
C GLY A 71 1.01 -8.96 -2.60
N PRO A 72 0.44 -7.85 -2.09
CA PRO A 72 -1.01 -7.70 -1.93
C PRO A 72 -1.76 -7.73 -3.26
N ALA A 73 -3.06 -8.02 -3.20
CA ALA A 73 -3.94 -8.01 -4.37
C ALA A 73 -5.03 -6.92 -4.24
N LEU A 74 -5.65 -6.56 -5.36
CA LEU A 74 -6.88 -5.75 -5.38
C LEU A 74 -8.08 -6.63 -5.74
N VAL A 75 -9.13 -6.58 -4.92
CA VAL A 75 -10.42 -7.24 -5.18
C VAL A 75 -11.50 -6.17 -5.14
N ASP A 76 -12.14 -5.91 -6.28
CA ASP A 76 -13.13 -4.84 -6.44
C ASP A 76 -12.64 -3.46 -5.94
N GLY A 77 -11.36 -3.17 -6.17
CA GLY A 77 -10.72 -1.94 -5.74
C GLY A 77 -10.50 -1.82 -4.23
N GLN A 78 -10.59 -2.92 -3.48
CA GLN A 78 -10.19 -3.02 -2.07
C GLN A 78 -8.91 -3.84 -1.95
N LEU A 79 -8.01 -3.47 -1.04
CA LEU A 79 -6.73 -4.15 -0.90
C LEU A 79 -6.90 -5.43 -0.09
N ARG A 80 -6.43 -6.56 -0.62
CA ARG A 80 -6.41 -7.85 0.04
C ARG A 80 -4.99 -8.22 0.44
N VAL A 81 -4.81 -8.50 1.73
CA VAL A 81 -3.55 -8.97 2.31
C VAL A 81 -3.37 -10.45 1.98
N LEU A 82 -2.17 -10.85 1.56
CA LEU A 82 -1.87 -12.24 1.19
C LEU A 82 -0.93 -12.94 2.18
N ARG A 83 -0.21 -12.19 3.02
CA ARG A 83 0.69 -12.73 4.04
C ARG A 83 0.36 -12.16 5.42
N ASP A 84 0.58 -12.97 6.45
CA ASP A 84 0.47 -12.50 7.81
C ASP A 84 1.62 -11.54 8.14
N GLY A 85 1.37 -10.55 8.99
CA GLY A 85 2.44 -9.72 9.52
C GLY A 85 1.98 -8.41 10.15
N ILE A 86 2.96 -7.59 10.52
CA ILE A 86 2.77 -6.22 10.97
C ILE A 86 3.01 -5.30 9.78
N TYR A 87 1.98 -4.53 9.44
CA TYR A 87 1.98 -3.60 8.33
C TYR A 87 1.94 -2.17 8.85
N ARG A 88 2.72 -1.30 8.20
CA ARG A 88 2.50 0.14 8.23
C ARG A 88 1.46 0.45 7.18
N LEU A 89 0.34 0.97 7.62
CA LEU A 89 -0.74 1.45 6.79
C LEU A 89 -0.70 2.98 6.78
N HIS A 90 -0.82 3.59 5.61
CA HIS A 90 -0.93 5.04 5.45
C HIS A 90 -2.01 5.40 4.43
N ILE A 91 -2.73 6.48 4.68
CA ILE A 91 -3.73 7.02 3.76
C ILE A 91 -3.73 8.53 3.86
N GLN A 92 -3.76 9.18 2.70
CA GLN A 92 -4.01 10.61 2.60
C GLN A 92 -5.23 10.82 1.72
N VAL A 93 -6.15 11.67 2.15
CA VAL A 93 -7.30 12.09 1.34
C VAL A 93 -7.46 13.59 1.47
N THR A 94 -7.53 14.27 0.32
CA THR A 94 -7.89 15.69 0.23
C THR A 94 -9.29 15.82 -0.34
N LEU A 95 -10.10 16.75 0.16
CA LEU A 95 -11.43 17.03 -0.38
C LEU A 95 -11.34 17.98 -1.59
N ALA A 96 -11.99 17.61 -2.69
CA ALA A 96 -11.94 18.33 -3.98
C ALA A 96 -12.60 19.72 -3.95
N ARG A 97 -13.59 19.92 -3.07
CA ARG A 97 -14.36 21.17 -2.96
C ARG A 97 -14.25 21.76 -1.56
N CYS A 98 -13.05 21.71 -1.00
CA CYS A 98 -12.79 22.34 0.27
C CYS A 98 -12.48 23.82 0.06
N SER A 99 -13.29 24.69 0.64
CA SER A 99 -12.87 26.06 0.90
C SER A 99 -13.10 26.36 2.38
N PRO A 100 -12.19 27.11 3.02
CA PRO A 100 -12.34 27.53 4.42
C PRO A 100 -13.58 28.40 4.67
N THR A 101 -14.23 28.90 3.61
CA THR A 101 -15.49 29.64 3.66
C THR A 101 -16.71 28.84 3.16
N GLN A 102 -16.51 27.61 2.70
CA GLN A 102 -17.58 26.77 2.15
C GLN A 102 -18.37 26.05 3.25
N ASP A 103 -19.58 25.64 2.88
CA ASP A 103 -20.61 25.04 3.73
C ASP A 103 -20.06 24.02 4.76
N VAL A 104 -20.58 24.09 5.99
CA VAL A 104 -20.18 23.28 7.16
C VAL A 104 -20.31 21.77 6.90
N ARG A 105 -21.03 21.38 5.83
CA ARG A 105 -21.28 19.98 5.47
C ARG A 105 -20.02 19.23 5.01
N ASP A 106 -19.11 19.86 4.26
CA ASP A 106 -17.86 19.20 3.84
C ASP A 106 -16.86 19.05 5.01
N HIS A 107 -16.94 19.95 5.99
CA HIS A 107 -16.17 19.94 7.24
C HIS A 107 -16.58 18.81 8.21
N SER A 108 -17.75 18.19 7.99
CA SER A 108 -18.24 17.01 8.74
C SER A 108 -17.82 15.67 8.11
N ALA A 109 -16.97 15.71 7.07
CA ALA A 109 -16.46 14.50 6.46
C ALA A 109 -15.60 13.71 7.45
N THR A 110 -15.77 12.39 7.45
CA THR A 110 -14.97 11.45 8.23
C THR A 110 -14.32 10.48 7.27
N LEU A 111 -13.01 10.31 7.39
CA LEU A 111 -12.27 9.22 6.77
C LEU A 111 -12.15 8.07 7.77
N THR A 112 -12.48 6.87 7.33
CA THR A 112 -12.26 5.63 8.09
C THR A 112 -11.52 4.63 7.24
N VAL A 113 -10.62 3.87 7.86
CA VAL A 113 -10.00 2.68 7.27
C VAL A 113 -10.21 1.51 8.21
N GLY A 114 -10.54 0.35 7.66
CA GLY A 114 -10.81 -0.83 8.46
C GLY A 114 -10.64 -2.12 7.70
N ILE A 115 -10.73 -3.22 8.44
CA ILE A 115 -10.84 -4.58 7.88
C ILE A 115 -12.33 -4.83 7.62
N CYS A 116 -12.67 -5.10 6.38
CA CYS A 116 -14.02 -5.39 5.94
C CYS A 116 -14.25 -6.89 5.81
N SER A 117 -15.35 -7.37 6.37
CA SER A 117 -15.98 -8.63 5.97
C SER A 117 -17.40 -8.38 5.49
N ALA A 118 -18.06 -9.42 4.98
CA ALA A 118 -19.45 -9.34 4.53
C ALA A 118 -20.44 -9.01 5.67
N SER A 119 -20.11 -9.37 6.92
CA SER A 119 -21.03 -9.25 8.06
C SER A 119 -20.59 -8.26 9.14
N ASN A 120 -19.28 -8.00 9.29
CA ASN A 120 -18.72 -7.10 10.29
C ASN A 120 -17.51 -6.31 9.74
N SER A 121 -17.29 -5.10 10.25
CA SER A 121 -16.07 -4.34 9.96
C SER A 121 -15.35 -3.92 11.25
N ILE A 122 -14.02 -3.93 11.20
CA ILE A 122 -13.15 -3.51 12.31
C ILE A 122 -12.48 -2.20 11.89
N THR A 123 -12.72 -1.12 12.63
CA THR A 123 -12.10 0.18 12.35
C THR A 123 -10.65 0.19 12.83
N LEU A 124 -9.71 0.45 11.90
CA LEU A 124 -8.29 0.61 12.18
C LEU A 124 -7.89 2.08 12.31
N LEU A 125 -8.47 2.96 11.50
CA LEU A 125 -8.24 4.39 11.52
C LEU A 125 -9.56 5.13 11.36
N ARG A 126 -9.69 6.25 12.06
CA ARG A 126 -10.82 7.17 11.91
C ARG A 126 -10.36 8.58 12.22
N ARG A 127 -10.68 9.52 11.34
CA ARG A 127 -10.48 10.95 11.60
C ARG A 127 -11.47 11.79 10.83
N ASP A 128 -11.98 12.80 11.51
CA ASP A 128 -12.82 13.82 10.91
C ASP A 128 -11.92 14.90 10.29
N PHE A 129 -12.38 15.47 9.17
CA PHE A 129 -11.69 16.56 8.49
C PHE A 129 -11.72 17.85 9.31
N GLY A 130 -12.80 18.09 10.05
CA GLY A 130 -12.89 19.26 10.93
C GLY A 130 -12.79 20.55 10.11
N GLN A 131 -11.76 21.37 10.34
CA GLN A 131 -11.49 22.57 9.53
C GLN A 131 -10.41 22.33 8.46
N ASP A 132 -9.83 21.13 8.41
CA ASP A 132 -8.80 20.77 7.45
C ASP A 132 -9.43 20.23 6.17
N CYS A 133 -8.76 20.48 5.04
CA CYS A 133 -9.16 19.94 3.74
C CYS A 133 -8.50 18.59 3.42
N THR A 134 -7.48 18.23 4.20
CA THR A 134 -6.66 17.04 3.99
C THR A 134 -6.52 16.30 5.31
N VAL A 135 -6.76 15.00 5.26
CA VAL A 135 -6.50 14.09 6.36
C VAL A 135 -5.40 13.14 5.92
N ASP A 136 -4.33 13.10 6.72
CA ASP A 136 -3.28 12.08 6.65
C ASP A 136 -3.36 11.23 7.93
N LEU A 137 -3.36 9.92 7.75
CA LEU A 137 -3.40 8.92 8.80
C LEU A 137 -2.39 7.82 8.52
N GLN A 138 -1.66 7.43 9.57
CA GLN A 138 -0.75 6.29 9.54
C GLN A 138 -0.94 5.43 10.79
N ARG A 139 -0.85 4.11 10.65
CA ARG A 139 -0.91 3.16 11.77
C ARG A 139 -0.08 1.90 11.49
N LEU A 140 0.59 1.40 12.52
CA LEU A 140 1.07 0.01 12.53
C LEU A 140 -0.05 -0.91 13.01
N THR A 141 -0.32 -1.97 12.27
CA THR A 141 -1.39 -2.91 12.58
C THR A 141 -1.00 -4.32 12.15
N GLN A 142 -1.47 -5.31 12.92
CA GLN A 142 -1.31 -6.70 12.54
C GLN A 142 -2.44 -7.07 11.57
N LEU A 143 -2.05 -7.61 10.42
CA LEU A 143 -2.97 -8.08 9.39
C LEU A 143 -2.74 -9.56 9.14
N ALA A 144 -3.82 -10.27 8.85
CA ALA A 144 -3.81 -11.67 8.49
C ALA A 144 -4.01 -11.85 6.98
N SER A 145 -3.51 -12.94 6.45
CA SER A 145 -3.78 -13.39 5.10
C SER A 145 -5.28 -13.55 4.90
N GLY A 146 -5.80 -12.89 3.86
CA GLY A 146 -7.23 -12.83 3.58
C GLY A 146 -7.94 -11.57 4.09
N ASP A 147 -7.32 -10.77 4.97
CA ASP A 147 -7.90 -9.49 5.37
C ASP A 147 -8.11 -8.58 4.16
N ILE A 148 -9.28 -7.95 4.10
CA ILE A 148 -9.63 -6.95 3.08
C ILE A 148 -9.68 -5.59 3.74
N LEU A 149 -8.81 -4.69 3.32
CA LEU A 149 -8.80 -3.30 3.77
C LEU A 149 -9.73 -2.47 2.91
N CYS A 150 -10.67 -1.80 3.56
CA CYS A 150 -11.48 -0.76 2.94
C CYS A 150 -11.22 0.59 3.58
N SER A 151 -11.42 1.63 2.79
CA SER A 151 -11.57 2.99 3.28
C SER A 151 -12.94 3.54 2.90
N ASN A 152 -13.58 4.23 3.84
CA ASN A 152 -14.84 4.91 3.63
C ASN A 152 -14.67 6.40 3.93
N LEU A 153 -15.25 7.21 3.06
CA LEU A 153 -15.42 8.65 3.23
C LEU A 153 -16.92 8.95 3.30
N THR A 154 -17.34 9.89 4.16
CA THR A 154 -18.74 10.35 4.24
C THR A 154 -19.29 10.66 2.85
N LEU A 155 -20.46 10.10 2.51
CA LEU A 155 -20.98 10.02 1.13
C LEU A 155 -21.02 11.38 0.39
N GLN A 156 -21.32 12.46 1.11
CA GLN A 156 -21.44 13.80 0.54
C GLN A 156 -20.10 14.43 0.14
N ALA A 157 -19.01 14.05 0.82
CA ALA A 157 -17.70 14.68 0.67
C ALA A 157 -16.96 14.12 -0.55
N GLN A 158 -16.52 14.95 -1.49
CA GLN A 158 -15.84 14.49 -2.72
C GLN A 158 -14.31 14.47 -2.53
N PRO A 159 -13.61 13.35 -2.71
CA PRO A 159 -12.14 13.32 -2.67
C PRO A 159 -11.52 13.89 -3.95
N SER A 160 -10.35 14.51 -3.83
CA SER A 160 -9.55 15.02 -4.95
C SER A 160 -9.07 13.86 -5.84
N PRO A 161 -9.17 13.98 -7.18
CA PRO A 161 -8.64 12.99 -8.12
C PRO A 161 -7.10 13.03 -8.24
N ASN A 162 -6.44 14.04 -7.67
CA ASN A 162 -5.00 14.21 -7.78
C ASN A 162 -4.27 13.11 -6.98
N ASP A 163 -3.37 12.39 -7.64
CA ASP A 163 -2.62 11.26 -7.09
C ASP A 163 -1.51 11.66 -6.12
N TYR A 164 -1.17 12.94 -6.05
CA TYR A 164 -0.31 13.50 -5.00
C TYR A 164 -1.09 13.89 -3.74
N GLU A 165 -2.41 13.98 -3.84
CA GLU A 165 -3.28 14.46 -2.76
C GLU A 165 -4.11 13.33 -2.15
N THR A 166 -4.50 12.33 -2.93
CA THR A 166 -5.32 11.20 -2.48
C THR A 166 -4.69 9.86 -2.85
N PHE A 167 -4.19 9.13 -1.86
CA PHE A 167 -3.53 7.83 -2.03
C PHE A 167 -3.68 6.96 -0.78
N PHE A 168 -3.55 5.65 -0.96
CA PHE A 168 -3.63 4.65 0.11
C PHE A 168 -2.54 3.60 -0.09
N GLY A 169 -1.79 3.29 0.97
CA GLY A 169 -0.70 2.34 0.89
C GLY A 169 -0.51 1.50 2.14
N ILE A 170 0.21 0.40 1.93
CA ILE A 170 0.69 -0.47 3.00
C ILE A 170 2.13 -0.90 2.74
N GLN A 171 2.86 -1.16 3.81
CA GLN A 171 4.19 -1.75 3.77
C GLN A 171 4.33 -2.74 4.93
N GLN A 172 4.69 -3.98 4.63
CA GLN A 172 5.03 -4.97 5.63
C GLN A 172 6.35 -4.56 6.30
N VAL A 173 6.33 -4.48 7.63
CA VAL A 173 7.49 -4.12 8.45
C VAL A 173 8.07 -5.36 9.13
N ARG A 174 7.22 -6.34 9.43
CA ARG A 174 7.60 -7.62 10.03
C ARG A 174 6.62 -8.70 9.60
N SER A 175 7.12 -9.92 9.34
CA SER A 175 6.34 -11.15 9.21
C SER A 175 5.94 -11.71 10.57
#